data_AF-A0A4V1PQE0-F1
#
_entry.id   AF-A0A4V1PQE0-F1
#
_cell.length_a   1.000
_cell.length_b   1.000
_cell.length_c   1.000
_cell.angle_alpha   90.00
_cell.angle_beta   90.00
_cell.angle_gamma   90.00
#
_symmetry.space_group_name_H-M   'P 1'
#
loop_
_entity.id
_entity.type
_entity.pdbx_description
1 polymer ?
#
loop_
_entity_poly.entity_id
_entity_poly.type
_entity_poly.pdbx_seq_one_letter_code
_entity_poly.pdbx_strand_id
1 'polypeptide(L)'
;MLNDNEVLQNLLERYDYGGAYTLLVNMKLEHSDVAILTRSCRYAINFDFESARHILNKISDETKSMSEYAELNKNLLALIDGESEAVFSELMENLKIKLINDEYIDFLGRVYRFKEAVFKYMFVKKHIDRRKFTLKIDMMSKRSQLKVLRKKYKIFNNNIVYALTIYMNKYQKDDYKMMEIVKILNSERMTELIELRNESIVGHGFTGVSRTDIGRVYGNPYSVLDDFSACLEKLEIDLSRYKYSEINSFILKLASTVRTEVYYSDTAKFE
;
A
#
# COMPACT_ATOMS: atom_id res chain seq x y z
N MET A 1 6.77 -12.10 32.10
CA MET A 1 6.72 -10.75 31.51
C MET A 1 7.45 -10.85 30.19
N LEU A 2 6.81 -10.51 29.07
CA LEU A 2 7.49 -10.49 27.76
C LEU A 2 8.64 -9.48 27.83
N ASN A 3 9.77 -9.81 27.23
CA ASN A 3 10.86 -8.84 27.07
C ASN A 3 10.38 -7.73 26.13
N ASP A 4 10.65 -6.46 26.43
CA ASP A 4 10.23 -5.32 25.59
C ASP A 4 10.67 -5.47 24.11
N ASN A 5 11.75 -6.20 23.85
CA ASN A 5 12.16 -6.55 22.48
C ASN A 5 11.21 -7.53 21.79
N GLU A 6 10.72 -8.54 22.50
CA GLU A 6 9.71 -9.46 21.97
C GLU A 6 8.40 -8.72 21.72
N VAL A 7 8.05 -7.76 22.59
CA VAL A 7 6.88 -6.90 22.39
C VAL A 7 7.05 -6.02 21.16
N LEU A 8 8.20 -5.36 21.00
CA LEU A 8 8.49 -4.55 19.81
C LEU A 8 8.43 -5.38 18.53
N GLN A 9 9.06 -6.57 18.53
CA GLN A 9 9.02 -7.48 17.39
C GLN A 9 7.59 -7.87 17.04
N ASN A 10 6.78 -8.29 18.01
CA ASN A 10 5.38 -8.66 17.80
C ASN A 10 4.54 -7.51 17.22
N LEU A 11 4.79 -6.26 17.67
CA LEU A 11 4.12 -5.07 17.14
C LEU A 11 4.52 -4.81 15.69
N LEU A 12 5.82 -4.91 15.37
CA LEU A 12 6.32 -4.73 14.00
C LEU A 12 5.84 -5.82 13.04
N GLU A 13 5.78 -7.09 13.48
CA GLU A 13 5.24 -8.21 12.68
C GLU A 13 3.78 -7.99 12.26
N ARG A 14 3.01 -7.24 13.06
CA ARG A 14 1.63 -6.81 12.75
C ARG A 14 1.54 -5.41 12.14
N TYR A 15 2.68 -4.81 11.83
CA TYR A 15 2.78 -3.45 11.30
C TYR A 15 2.09 -2.40 12.20
N ASP A 16 1.97 -2.68 13.51
CA ASP A 16 1.47 -1.73 14.50
C ASP A 16 2.57 -0.76 14.92
N TYR A 17 2.93 0.12 13.99
CA TYR A 17 3.89 1.19 14.22
C TYR A 17 3.41 2.20 15.26
N GLY A 18 2.10 2.28 15.51
CA GLY A 18 1.53 3.11 16.57
C GLY A 18 1.91 2.58 17.94
N GLY A 19 1.57 1.32 18.22
CA GLY A 19 1.94 0.62 19.44
C GLY A 19 3.46 0.54 19.62
N ALA A 20 4.20 0.22 18.55
CA ALA A 20 5.66 0.15 18.59
C ALA A 20 6.28 1.51 18.97
N TYR A 21 5.77 2.61 18.43
CA TYR A 21 6.26 3.95 18.81
C TYR A 21 5.93 4.26 20.27
N THR A 22 4.71 3.98 20.73
CA THR A 22 4.33 4.19 22.14
C THR A 22 5.23 3.40 23.10
N LEU A 23 5.58 2.16 22.76
CA LEU A 23 6.53 1.36 23.52
C LEU A 23 7.90 2.05 23.61
N LEU A 24 8.44 2.51 22.49
CA LEU A 24 9.72 3.21 22.44
C LEU A 24 9.71 4.52 23.25
N VAL A 25 8.61 5.26 23.25
CA VAL A 25 8.44 6.45 24.12
C VAL A 25 8.46 6.06 25.59
N ASN A 26 7.77 4.97 25.98
CA ASN A 26 7.79 4.49 27.37
C ASN A 26 9.18 4.06 27.83
N MET A 27 10.02 3.60 26.88
CA MET A 27 11.43 3.29 27.10
C MET A 27 12.36 4.52 27.07
N LYS A 28 11.81 5.74 26.93
CA LYS A 28 12.56 7.01 26.78
C LYS A 28 13.47 7.06 25.55
N LEU A 29 13.04 6.40 24.47
CA LEU A 29 13.75 6.33 23.18
C LEU A 29 13.10 7.20 22.09
N GLU A 30 12.25 8.16 22.45
CA GLU A 30 11.44 8.95 21.51
C GLU A 30 12.24 9.74 20.48
N HIS A 31 13.50 10.03 20.78
CA HIS A 31 14.45 10.76 19.93
C HIS A 31 15.45 9.84 19.23
N SER A 32 15.40 8.54 19.48
CA SER A 32 16.27 7.57 18.80
C SER A 32 15.88 7.38 17.34
N ASP A 33 16.84 6.97 16.51
CA ASP A 33 16.58 6.64 15.10
C ASP A 33 15.56 5.51 14.94
N VAL A 34 15.53 4.56 15.88
CA VAL A 34 14.53 3.49 15.95
C VAL A 34 13.13 4.09 16.03
N ALA A 35 12.91 5.02 16.97
CA ALA A 35 11.62 5.68 17.14
C ALA A 35 11.27 6.60 15.95
N ILE A 36 12.26 7.27 15.35
CA ILE A 36 12.07 8.08 14.15
C ILE A 36 11.61 7.22 12.97
N LEU A 37 12.25 6.08 12.72
CA LEU A 37 11.89 5.14 11.66
C LEU A 37 10.50 4.53 11.89
N THR A 38 10.23 4.03 13.10
CA THR A 38 8.91 3.50 13.48
C THR A 38 7.83 4.56 13.26
N ARG A 39 8.08 5.80 13.70
CA ARG A 39 7.13 6.90 13.53
C ARG A 39 6.96 7.27 12.05
N SER A 40 8.01 7.29 11.25
CA SER A 40 7.91 7.51 9.80
C SER A 40 7.01 6.46 9.14
N CYS A 41 7.21 5.18 9.48
CA CYS A 41 6.41 4.07 8.96
C CYS A 41 4.92 4.19 9.32
N ARG A 42 4.61 4.64 10.54
CA ARG A 42 3.24 4.92 10.98
C ARG A 42 2.51 5.88 10.03
N TYR A 43 3.18 6.93 9.56
CA TYR A 43 2.57 7.86 8.59
C TYR A 43 2.50 7.25 7.19
N ALA A 44 3.55 6.53 6.76
CA ALA A 44 3.62 5.92 5.43
C ALA A 44 2.48 4.91 5.19
N ILE A 45 2.19 4.00 6.14
CA ILE A 45 1.08 3.03 6.00
C ILE A 45 -0.30 3.68 5.94
N ASN A 46 -0.40 4.95 6.36
CA ASN A 46 -1.61 5.78 6.29
C ASN A 46 -1.61 6.73 5.08
N PHE A 47 -0.70 6.54 4.12
CA PHE A 47 -0.57 7.31 2.88
C PHE A 47 -0.19 8.78 3.10
N ASP A 48 0.29 9.13 4.30
CA ASP A 48 0.83 10.45 4.60
C ASP A 48 2.35 10.45 4.37
N PHE A 49 2.74 10.36 3.10
CA PHE A 49 4.13 10.23 2.69
C PHE A 49 4.95 11.49 2.97
N GLU A 50 4.32 12.66 2.94
CA GLU A 50 4.97 13.94 3.25
C GLU A 50 5.37 14.00 4.73
N SER A 51 4.46 13.68 5.65
CA SER A 51 4.79 13.61 7.08
C SER A 51 5.79 12.50 7.35
N ALA A 52 5.63 11.32 6.71
CA ALA A 52 6.56 10.21 6.85
C ALA A 52 8.00 10.63 6.50
N ARG A 53 8.17 11.32 5.36
CA ARG A 53 9.48 11.82 4.90
C ARG A 53 10.01 12.94 5.79
N HIS A 54 9.17 13.89 6.19
CA HIS A 54 9.58 14.97 7.10
C HIS A 54 10.13 14.42 8.42
N ILE A 55 9.52 13.35 8.96
CA ILE A 55 9.99 12.67 10.16
C ILE A 55 11.29 11.93 9.88
N LEU A 56 11.37 11.18 8.77
CA LEU A 56 12.55 10.42 8.38
C LEU A 56 13.80 11.31 8.26
N ASN A 57 13.67 12.55 7.79
CA ASN A 57 14.78 13.49 7.67
C ASN A 57 15.43 13.90 9.01
N LYS A 58 14.81 13.59 10.14
CA LYS A 58 15.34 13.87 11.48
C LYS A 58 16.30 12.81 12.00
N ILE A 59 16.48 11.72 11.26
CA ILE A 59 17.38 10.62 11.61
C ILE A 59 18.85 11.11 11.64
N SER A 60 19.68 10.44 12.44
CA SER A 60 21.12 10.74 12.54
C SER A 60 21.87 10.55 11.21
N ASP A 61 23.01 11.21 11.06
CA ASP A 61 23.82 11.09 9.84
C ASP A 61 24.45 9.71 9.69
N GLU A 62 24.73 9.03 10.82
CA GLU A 62 25.18 7.65 10.87
C GLU A 62 24.16 6.73 10.18
N THR A 63 22.88 6.85 10.53
CA THR A 63 21.84 6.03 9.93
C THR A 63 21.52 6.45 8.49
N LYS A 64 21.67 7.75 8.14
CA LYS A 64 21.54 8.20 6.74
C LYS A 64 22.55 7.56 5.79
N SER A 65 23.71 7.16 6.32
CA SER A 65 24.75 6.51 5.52
C SER A 65 24.42 5.05 5.16
N MET A 66 23.40 4.45 5.78
CA MET A 66 23.00 3.07 5.53
C MET A 66 22.14 2.93 4.27
N SER A 67 22.31 1.83 3.53
CA SER A 67 21.56 1.52 2.30
C SER A 67 20.05 1.48 2.53
N GLU A 68 19.62 0.89 3.65
CA GLU A 68 18.22 0.70 4.02
C GLU A 68 17.50 2.06 4.16
N TYR A 69 18.18 3.08 4.69
CA TYR A 69 17.67 4.45 4.74
C TYR A 69 17.54 5.06 3.34
N ALA A 70 18.58 4.92 2.51
CA ALA A 70 18.59 5.51 1.17
C ALA A 70 17.46 4.95 0.30
N GLU A 71 17.21 3.64 0.38
CA GLU A 71 16.10 2.96 -0.29
C GLU A 71 14.73 3.43 0.20
N LEU A 72 14.53 3.53 1.52
CA LEU A 72 13.30 4.04 2.11
C LEU A 72 13.02 5.50 1.69
N ASN A 73 14.04 6.36 1.77
CA ASN A 73 13.89 7.77 1.39
C ASN A 73 13.60 7.93 -0.12
N LYS A 74 14.27 7.14 -0.97
CA LYS A 74 13.97 7.09 -2.41
C LYS A 74 12.54 6.61 -2.67
N ASN A 75 12.08 5.58 -1.96
CA ASN A 75 10.71 5.08 -2.09
C ASN A 75 9.67 6.14 -1.67
N LEU A 76 9.87 6.83 -0.55
CA LEU A 76 8.99 7.92 -0.12
C LEU A 76 8.92 9.07 -1.13
N LEU A 77 10.06 9.42 -1.74
CA LEU A 77 10.11 10.39 -2.84
C LEU A 77 9.26 9.95 -4.04
N ALA A 78 9.43 8.71 -4.50
CA ALA A 78 8.65 8.16 -5.61
C ALA A 78 7.13 8.12 -5.30
N LEU A 79 6.75 7.83 -4.05
CA LEU A 79 5.36 7.88 -3.59
C LEU A 79 4.80 9.31 -3.59
N ILE A 80 5.59 10.28 -3.15
CA ILE A 80 5.26 11.71 -3.19
C ILE A 80 5.12 12.17 -4.65
N ASP A 81 5.96 11.71 -5.57
CA ASP A 81 5.85 12.09 -6.98
C ASP A 81 4.72 11.34 -7.71
N GLY A 82 4.20 10.28 -7.07
CA GLY A 82 3.11 9.47 -7.61
C GLY A 82 3.56 8.50 -8.69
N GLU A 83 4.83 8.07 -8.65
CA GLU A 83 5.36 7.05 -9.56
C GLU A 83 4.51 5.77 -9.47
N SER A 84 4.15 5.20 -10.61
CA SER A 84 3.16 4.12 -10.64
C SER A 84 3.61 2.87 -9.90
N GLU A 85 4.88 2.47 -10.06
CA GLU A 85 5.44 1.29 -9.40
C GLU A 85 5.43 1.45 -7.88
N ALA A 86 5.88 2.61 -7.38
CA ALA A 86 5.87 2.92 -5.97
C ALA A 86 4.45 2.88 -5.39
N VAL A 87 3.49 3.57 -6.02
CA VAL A 87 2.11 3.65 -5.52
C VAL A 87 1.38 2.30 -5.58
N PHE A 88 1.56 1.51 -6.65
CA PHE A 88 0.95 0.18 -6.72
C PHE A 88 1.58 -0.80 -5.73
N SER A 89 2.89 -0.72 -5.51
CA SER A 89 3.58 -1.48 -4.46
C SER A 89 3.04 -1.11 -3.08
N GLU A 90 2.85 0.18 -2.82
CA GLU A 90 2.26 0.67 -1.58
C GLU A 90 0.83 0.15 -1.37
N LEU A 91 -0.01 0.25 -2.40
CA LEU A 91 -1.37 -0.27 -2.32
C LEU A 91 -1.40 -1.79 -2.05
N MET A 92 -0.44 -2.54 -2.61
CA MET A 92 -0.33 -3.99 -2.44
C MET A 92 0.06 -4.35 -1.01
N GLU A 93 1.14 -3.77 -0.49
CA GLU A 93 1.57 -3.95 0.91
C GLU A 93 0.45 -3.55 1.87
N ASN A 94 -0.25 -2.46 1.56
CA ASN A 94 -1.31 -1.94 2.38
C ASN A 94 -2.60 -2.80 2.33
N LEU A 95 -2.88 -3.51 1.23
CA LEU A 95 -3.91 -4.56 1.22
C LEU A 95 -3.53 -5.72 2.14
N LYS A 96 -2.28 -6.18 2.03
CA LYS A 96 -1.74 -7.28 2.84
C LYS A 96 -1.81 -6.95 4.33
N ILE A 97 -1.43 -5.74 4.73
CA ILE A 97 -1.50 -5.28 6.13
C ILE A 97 -2.92 -5.40 6.69
N LYS A 98 -3.96 -5.02 5.92
CA LYS A 98 -5.36 -5.14 6.38
C LYS A 98 -5.79 -6.58 6.59
N LEU A 99 -5.30 -7.52 5.79
CA LEU A 99 -5.55 -8.95 6.01
C LEU A 99 -4.85 -9.46 7.27
N ILE A 100 -3.61 -9.04 7.49
CA ILE A 100 -2.81 -9.45 8.67
C ILE A 100 -3.45 -8.95 9.98
N ASN A 101 -4.03 -7.75 9.94
CA ASN A 101 -4.62 -7.11 11.10
C ASN A 101 -6.12 -7.38 11.27
N ASP A 102 -6.68 -8.32 10.50
CA ASP A 102 -8.11 -8.68 10.52
C ASP A 102 -9.06 -7.50 10.23
N GLU A 103 -8.58 -6.48 9.51
CA GLU A 103 -9.30 -5.27 9.15
C GLU A 103 -10.06 -5.47 7.82
N TYR A 104 -10.96 -6.46 7.78
CA TYR A 104 -11.58 -6.96 6.54
C TYR A 104 -12.45 -5.94 5.81
N ILE A 105 -13.12 -5.05 6.55
CA ILE A 105 -13.92 -3.96 5.96
C ILE A 105 -13.01 -2.99 5.18
N ASP A 106 -11.89 -2.59 5.77
CA ASP A 106 -10.90 -1.74 5.11
C ASP A 106 -10.26 -2.45 3.93
N PHE A 107 -9.96 -3.74 4.08
CA PHE A 107 -9.45 -4.58 2.99
C PHE A 107 -10.37 -4.52 1.77
N LEU A 108 -11.69 -4.77 1.94
CA LEU A 108 -12.66 -4.69 0.85
C LEU A 108 -12.72 -3.30 0.21
N GLY A 109 -12.68 -2.25 1.02
CA GLY A 109 -12.61 -0.87 0.53
C GLY A 109 -11.40 -0.66 -0.38
N ARG A 110 -10.24 -1.21 -0.01
CA ARG A 110 -8.99 -1.07 -0.77
C ARG A 110 -8.93 -1.97 -2.00
N VAL A 111 -9.54 -3.16 -1.99
CA VAL A 111 -9.71 -4.00 -3.18
C VAL A 111 -10.42 -3.22 -4.29
N TYR A 112 -11.53 -2.55 -3.96
CA TYR A 112 -12.25 -1.73 -4.94
C TYR A 112 -11.38 -0.58 -5.46
N ARG A 113 -10.64 0.11 -4.57
CA ARG A 113 -9.72 1.20 -4.96
C ARG A 113 -8.60 0.71 -5.88
N PHE A 114 -8.06 -0.48 -5.61
CA PHE A 114 -7.03 -1.09 -6.44
C PHE A 114 -7.57 -1.43 -7.83
N LYS A 115 -8.73 -2.12 -7.90
CA LYS A 115 -9.43 -2.40 -9.17
C LYS A 115 -9.66 -1.11 -9.97
N GLU A 116 -10.17 -0.06 -9.33
CA GLU A 116 -10.37 1.24 -9.97
C GLU A 116 -9.05 1.84 -10.48
N ALA A 117 -7.98 1.82 -9.67
CA ALA A 117 -6.68 2.34 -10.05
C ALA A 117 -6.09 1.63 -11.28
N VAL A 118 -6.21 0.30 -11.37
CA VAL A 118 -5.74 -0.47 -12.54
C VAL A 118 -6.51 -0.11 -13.80
N PHE A 119 -7.85 -0.03 -13.75
CA PHE A 119 -8.66 0.41 -14.89
C PHE A 119 -8.29 1.82 -15.35
N LYS A 120 -8.12 2.74 -14.40
CA LYS A 120 -7.72 4.11 -14.68
C LYS A 120 -6.34 4.16 -15.32
N TYR A 121 -5.37 3.46 -14.75
CA TYR A 121 -4.02 3.37 -15.31
C TYR A 121 -4.03 2.92 -16.77
N MET A 122 -4.72 1.80 -17.06
CA MET A 122 -4.84 1.27 -18.42
C MET A 122 -5.42 2.30 -19.39
N PHE A 123 -6.48 2.99 -18.97
CA PHE A 123 -7.11 4.02 -19.79
C PHE A 123 -6.17 5.19 -20.06
N VAL A 124 -5.53 5.72 -19.02
CA VAL A 124 -4.70 6.91 -19.15
C VAL A 124 -3.42 6.63 -19.95
N LYS A 125 -2.80 5.46 -19.79
CA LYS A 125 -1.62 5.03 -20.58
C LYS A 125 -1.90 4.99 -22.09
N LYS A 126 -3.16 4.82 -22.50
CA LYS A 126 -3.59 4.88 -23.92
C LYS A 126 -3.82 6.31 -24.43
N HIS A 127 -3.84 7.31 -23.55
CA HIS A 127 -4.24 8.68 -23.88
C HIS A 127 -3.16 9.73 -23.58
N ILE A 128 -2.06 9.34 -22.94
CA ILE A 128 -0.94 10.23 -22.59
C ILE A 128 0.37 9.61 -23.08
N ASP A 129 1.29 10.47 -23.52
CA ASP A 129 2.64 10.07 -23.93
C ASP A 129 3.47 9.55 -22.74
N ARG A 130 4.24 8.48 -22.97
CA ARG A 130 4.84 7.58 -21.97
C ARG A 130 5.87 8.25 -21.06
N ARG A 131 6.48 9.37 -21.47
CA ARG A 131 7.68 9.92 -20.80
C ARG A 131 7.42 10.64 -19.46
N LYS A 132 6.16 10.88 -19.07
CA LYS A 132 5.80 11.63 -17.84
C LYS A 132 4.54 11.10 -17.13
N PHE A 133 4.28 9.80 -17.18
CA PHE A 133 3.11 9.25 -16.51
C PHE A 133 3.34 9.10 -15.00
N THR A 134 2.54 9.79 -14.19
CA THR A 134 2.41 9.56 -12.74
C THR A 134 0.92 9.45 -12.38
N LEU A 135 0.60 8.84 -11.24
CA LEU A 135 -0.78 8.70 -10.79
C LEU A 135 -1.39 10.00 -10.25
N LYS A 136 -0.59 11.08 -10.13
CA LYS A 136 -1.03 12.40 -9.65
C LYS A 136 -1.52 13.34 -10.76
N ILE A 137 -1.41 12.95 -12.03
CA ILE A 137 -1.86 13.78 -13.16
C ILE A 137 -3.39 13.92 -13.20
N ASP A 138 -3.90 15.07 -13.65
CA ASP A 138 -5.34 15.38 -13.70
C ASP A 138 -6.17 14.33 -14.46
N MET A 139 -5.58 13.70 -15.48
CA MET A 139 -6.23 12.67 -16.29
C MET A 139 -6.54 11.38 -15.50
N MET A 140 -5.98 11.19 -14.30
CA MET A 140 -6.38 10.12 -13.37
C MET A 140 -7.71 10.41 -12.66
N SER A 141 -8.18 11.66 -12.70
CA SER A 141 -9.45 12.05 -12.09
C SER A 141 -10.64 11.44 -12.83
N LYS A 142 -11.67 11.04 -12.08
CA LYS A 142 -12.93 10.54 -12.63
C LYS A 142 -13.53 11.54 -13.62
N ARG A 143 -13.46 12.83 -13.31
CA ARG A 143 -14.03 13.91 -14.14
C ARG A 143 -13.37 13.96 -15.53
N SER A 144 -12.05 13.96 -15.58
CA SER A 144 -11.29 14.07 -16.84
C SER A 144 -11.48 12.82 -17.71
N GLN A 145 -11.49 11.64 -17.11
CA GLN A 145 -11.75 10.39 -17.84
C GLN A 145 -13.17 10.32 -18.39
N LEU A 146 -14.20 10.62 -17.58
CA LEU A 146 -15.59 10.66 -18.03
C LEU A 146 -15.79 11.70 -19.16
N LYS A 147 -15.10 12.83 -19.11
CA LYS A 147 -15.13 13.84 -20.18
C LYS A 147 -14.62 13.25 -21.50
N VAL A 148 -13.51 12.52 -21.49
CA VAL A 148 -12.97 11.86 -22.69
C VAL A 148 -13.90 10.74 -23.18
N LEU A 149 -14.38 9.88 -22.28
CA LEU A 149 -15.31 8.79 -22.58
C LEU A 149 -16.58 9.29 -23.26
N ARG A 150 -17.18 10.38 -22.75
CA ARG A 150 -18.39 10.98 -23.34
C ARG A 150 -18.11 11.64 -24.68
N LYS A 151 -17.07 12.47 -24.77
CA LYS A 151 -16.80 13.26 -25.99
C LYS A 151 -16.32 12.41 -27.16
N LYS A 152 -15.31 11.56 -26.91
CA LYS A 152 -14.62 10.78 -27.94
C LYS A 152 -15.28 9.43 -28.23
N TYR A 153 -15.71 8.73 -27.19
CA TYR A 153 -16.22 7.35 -27.32
C TYR A 153 -17.74 7.22 -27.16
N LYS A 154 -18.45 8.33 -26.88
CA LYS A 154 -19.91 8.36 -26.67
C LYS A 154 -20.39 7.38 -25.57
N ILE A 155 -19.58 7.21 -24.52
CA ILE A 155 -19.92 6.40 -23.34
C ILE A 155 -20.40 7.34 -22.22
N PHE A 156 -21.65 7.18 -21.78
CA PHE A 156 -22.32 8.12 -20.86
C PHE A 156 -22.52 7.59 -19.43
N ASN A 157 -21.92 6.45 -19.07
CA ASN A 157 -22.08 5.88 -17.74
C ASN A 157 -21.33 6.71 -16.67
N ASN A 158 -21.96 6.92 -15.50
CA ASN A 158 -21.41 7.71 -14.39
C ASN A 158 -20.50 6.90 -13.43
N ASN A 159 -20.62 5.57 -13.43
CA ASN A 159 -19.69 4.68 -12.75
C ASN A 159 -18.43 4.54 -13.63
N ILE A 160 -17.28 4.99 -13.11
CA ILE A 160 -16.05 5.05 -13.90
C ILE A 160 -15.52 3.66 -14.27
N VAL A 161 -15.57 2.69 -13.34
CA VAL A 161 -15.10 1.32 -13.59
C VAL A 161 -15.93 0.67 -14.69
N TYR A 162 -17.25 0.83 -14.65
CA TYR A 162 -18.14 0.31 -15.69
C TYR A 162 -17.94 1.02 -17.03
N ALA A 163 -17.83 2.36 -17.03
CA ALA A 163 -17.57 3.13 -18.24
C ALA A 163 -16.23 2.73 -18.91
N LEU A 164 -15.20 2.49 -18.09
CA LEU A 164 -13.89 2.02 -18.55
C LEU A 164 -13.96 0.58 -19.06
N THR A 165 -14.72 -0.30 -18.41
CA THR A 165 -14.96 -1.67 -18.90
C THR A 165 -15.61 -1.66 -20.28
N ILE A 166 -16.65 -0.83 -20.50
CA ILE A 166 -17.26 -0.66 -21.84
C ILE A 166 -16.20 -0.19 -22.85
N TYR A 167 -15.38 0.78 -22.46
CA TYR A 167 -14.33 1.29 -23.33
C TYR A 167 -13.34 0.18 -23.73
N MET A 168 -12.84 -0.60 -22.77
CA MET A 168 -11.89 -1.69 -23.06
C MET A 168 -12.51 -2.72 -24.00
N ASN A 169 -13.70 -3.20 -23.66
CA ASN A 169 -14.39 -4.24 -24.44
C ASN A 169 -14.72 -3.79 -25.87
N LYS A 170 -15.07 -2.51 -26.06
CA LYS A 170 -15.50 -2.00 -27.37
C LYS A 170 -14.34 -1.52 -28.23
N TYR A 171 -13.34 -0.87 -27.63
CA TYR A 171 -12.30 -0.14 -28.35
C TYR A 171 -10.90 -0.73 -28.20
N GLN A 172 -10.68 -1.66 -27.26
CA GLN A 172 -9.37 -2.28 -27.01
C GLN A 172 -9.42 -3.82 -27.05
N LYS A 173 -10.45 -4.39 -27.69
CA LYS A 173 -10.67 -5.85 -27.78
C LYS A 173 -9.48 -6.64 -28.36
N ASP A 174 -8.68 -6.00 -29.21
CA ASP A 174 -7.54 -6.63 -29.89
C ASP A 174 -6.25 -6.55 -29.04
N ASP A 175 -6.27 -5.83 -27.91
CA ASP A 175 -5.19 -5.81 -26.93
C ASP A 175 -5.35 -6.98 -25.96
N TYR A 176 -4.75 -8.11 -26.31
CA TYR A 176 -4.84 -9.36 -25.55
C TYR A 176 -4.46 -9.19 -24.07
N LYS A 177 -3.34 -8.50 -23.78
CA LYS A 177 -2.88 -8.24 -22.39
C LYS A 177 -3.95 -7.48 -21.61
N MET A 178 -4.52 -6.44 -22.20
CA MET A 178 -5.58 -5.65 -21.58
C MET A 178 -6.84 -6.48 -21.33
N MET A 179 -7.24 -7.31 -22.28
CA MET A 179 -8.43 -8.15 -22.13
C MET A 179 -8.27 -9.24 -21.06
N GLU A 180 -7.08 -9.79 -20.88
CA GLU A 180 -6.78 -10.68 -19.75
C GLU A 180 -6.93 -9.96 -18.40
N ILE A 181 -6.43 -8.73 -18.28
CA ILE A 181 -6.59 -7.92 -17.07
C ILE A 181 -8.07 -7.66 -16.80
N VAL A 182 -8.82 -7.26 -17.83
CA VAL A 182 -10.28 -7.04 -17.71
C VAL A 182 -10.99 -8.32 -17.24
N LYS A 183 -10.59 -9.49 -17.76
CA LYS A 183 -11.15 -10.79 -17.35
C LYS A 183 -10.86 -11.09 -15.87
N ILE A 184 -9.65 -10.81 -15.38
CA ILE A 184 -9.31 -10.99 -13.96
C ILE A 184 -10.16 -10.05 -13.09
N LEU A 185 -10.15 -8.75 -13.41
CA LEU A 185 -10.82 -7.72 -12.62
C LEU A 185 -12.34 -7.82 -12.65
N ASN A 186 -12.93 -8.43 -13.68
CA ASN A 186 -14.38 -8.67 -13.79
C ASN A 186 -14.73 -10.16 -13.70
N SER A 187 -13.86 -10.97 -13.11
CA SER A 187 -14.19 -12.34 -12.77
C SER A 187 -15.36 -12.40 -11.78
N GLU A 188 -16.05 -13.54 -11.74
CA GLU A 188 -17.16 -13.80 -10.81
C GLU A 188 -16.74 -13.55 -9.36
N ARG A 189 -15.66 -14.19 -8.92
CA ARG A 189 -15.05 -13.98 -7.59
C ARG A 189 -14.74 -12.50 -7.28
N MET A 190 -14.20 -11.74 -8.23
CA MET A 190 -13.92 -10.32 -8.00
C MET A 190 -15.21 -9.52 -7.90
N THR A 191 -16.25 -9.89 -8.65
CA THR A 191 -17.57 -9.25 -8.61
C THR A 191 -18.25 -9.51 -7.27
N GLU A 192 -18.27 -10.76 -6.81
CA GLU A 192 -18.78 -11.13 -5.47
C GLU A 192 -18.07 -10.38 -4.34
N LEU A 193 -16.74 -10.20 -4.44
CA LEU A 193 -15.98 -9.44 -3.44
C LEU A 193 -16.36 -7.95 -3.43
N ILE A 194 -16.69 -7.38 -4.58
CA ILE A 194 -17.23 -6.01 -4.68
C ILE A 194 -18.67 -5.94 -4.15
N GLU A 195 -19.46 -7.00 -4.27
CA GLU A 195 -20.80 -7.07 -3.69
C GLU A 195 -20.74 -7.11 -2.16
N LEU A 196 -19.88 -7.95 -1.58
CA LEU A 196 -19.58 -7.93 -0.13
C LEU A 196 -19.19 -6.53 0.35
N ARG A 197 -18.34 -5.83 -0.44
CA ARG A 197 -17.98 -4.44 -0.16
C ARG A 197 -19.21 -3.53 -0.15
N ASN A 198 -20.09 -3.65 -1.13
CA ASN A 198 -21.27 -2.80 -1.29
C ASN A 198 -22.29 -2.99 -0.16
N GLU A 199 -22.45 -4.22 0.33
CA GLU A 199 -23.35 -4.55 1.45
C GLU A 199 -22.80 -4.12 2.82
N SER A 200 -21.50 -3.85 2.90
CA SER A 200 -20.84 -3.44 4.15
C SER A 200 -20.82 -1.91 4.38
N ILE A 201 -20.39 -1.51 5.59
CA ILE A 201 -20.29 -0.10 6.01
C ILE A 201 -19.32 0.77 5.17
N VAL A 202 -18.30 0.16 4.53
CA VAL A 202 -17.41 0.90 3.60
C VAL A 202 -18.08 1.13 2.25
N GLY A 203 -19.21 0.46 2.02
CA GLY A 203 -20.06 0.50 0.84
C GLY A 203 -21.27 1.40 0.98
N HIS A 204 -22.43 0.81 0.73
CA HIS A 204 -23.74 1.44 0.84
C HIS A 204 -24.66 0.72 1.84
N GLY A 205 -24.20 -0.40 2.41
CA GLY A 205 -24.94 -1.16 3.41
C GLY A 205 -24.30 -1.07 4.81
N PHE A 206 -24.63 -2.03 5.66
CA PHE A 206 -24.27 -2.03 7.09
C PHE A 206 -23.81 -3.41 7.59
N THR A 207 -23.62 -4.38 6.70
CA THR A 207 -23.23 -5.75 7.07
C THR A 207 -21.76 -5.80 7.51
N GLY A 208 -21.48 -6.56 8.57
CA GLY A 208 -20.12 -6.88 8.96
C GLY A 208 -19.46 -7.85 7.98
N VAL A 209 -18.12 -7.90 7.96
CA VAL A 209 -17.38 -8.82 7.08
C VAL A 209 -16.32 -9.54 7.89
N SER A 210 -16.27 -10.86 7.73
CA SER A 210 -15.29 -11.74 8.35
C SER A 210 -14.31 -12.32 7.34
N ARG A 211 -13.22 -12.92 7.84
CA ARG A 211 -12.31 -13.74 7.03
C ARG A 211 -13.03 -14.84 6.26
N THR A 212 -14.03 -15.45 6.90
CA THR A 212 -14.77 -16.57 6.29
C THR A 212 -15.61 -16.11 5.11
N ASP A 213 -16.13 -14.89 5.12
CA ASP A 213 -16.91 -14.36 3.99
C ASP A 213 -16.01 -14.16 2.77
N ILE A 214 -14.82 -13.59 2.97
CA ILE A 214 -13.80 -13.47 1.90
C ILE A 214 -13.32 -14.86 1.44
N GLY A 215 -13.13 -15.78 2.39
CA GLY A 215 -12.70 -17.15 2.13
C GLY A 215 -13.72 -17.98 1.35
N ARG A 216 -15.02 -17.70 1.44
CA ARG A 216 -16.03 -18.35 0.58
C ARG A 216 -15.85 -17.98 -0.89
N VAL A 217 -15.39 -16.77 -1.16
CA VAL A 217 -15.22 -16.24 -2.53
C VAL A 217 -13.87 -16.63 -3.14
N TYR A 218 -12.78 -16.51 -2.37
CA TYR A 218 -11.41 -16.74 -2.87
C TYR A 218 -10.72 -18.00 -2.31
N GLY A 219 -11.35 -18.72 -1.39
CA GLY A 219 -10.70 -19.76 -0.59
C GLY A 219 -9.69 -19.14 0.38
N ASN A 220 -8.50 -18.83 -0.15
CA ASN A 220 -7.49 -18.07 0.57
C ASN A 220 -7.65 -16.56 0.29
N PRO A 221 -7.91 -15.71 1.30
CA PRO A 221 -8.00 -14.24 1.10
C PRO A 221 -6.77 -13.62 0.45
N TYR A 222 -5.58 -14.21 0.63
CA TYR A 222 -4.36 -13.73 0.00
C TYR A 222 -4.37 -13.88 -1.53
N SER A 223 -5.19 -14.77 -2.09
CA SER A 223 -5.30 -14.95 -3.55
C SER A 223 -5.89 -13.74 -4.28
N VAL A 224 -6.48 -12.79 -3.56
CA VAL A 224 -6.86 -11.48 -4.12
C VAL A 224 -5.61 -10.68 -4.51
N LEU A 225 -4.53 -10.78 -3.73
CA LEU A 225 -3.24 -10.12 -4.03
C LEU A 225 -2.60 -10.73 -5.28
N ASP A 226 -2.76 -12.04 -5.49
CA ASP A 226 -2.26 -12.75 -6.67
C ASP A 226 -2.93 -12.23 -7.96
N ASP A 227 -4.25 -12.00 -7.92
CA ASP A 227 -4.99 -11.41 -9.04
C ASP A 227 -4.49 -10.02 -9.40
N PHE A 228 -4.25 -9.17 -8.40
CA PHE A 228 -3.69 -7.84 -8.64
C PHE A 228 -2.24 -7.90 -9.12
N SER A 229 -1.44 -8.83 -8.60
CA SER A 229 -0.06 -9.03 -9.04
C SER A 229 0.00 -9.45 -10.50
N ALA A 230 -0.84 -10.41 -10.91
CA ALA A 230 -0.97 -10.85 -12.29
C ALA A 230 -1.43 -9.71 -13.23
N CYS A 231 -2.31 -8.82 -12.75
CA CYS A 231 -2.70 -7.64 -13.52
C CYS A 231 -1.54 -6.67 -13.73
N LEU A 232 -0.75 -6.40 -12.68
CA LEU A 232 0.36 -5.45 -12.74
C LEU A 232 1.55 -5.97 -13.53
N GLU A 233 1.83 -7.27 -13.45
CA GLU A 233 2.84 -7.93 -14.30
C GLU A 233 2.50 -7.76 -15.79
N LYS A 234 1.23 -7.96 -16.18
CA LYS A 234 0.76 -7.73 -17.55
C LYS A 234 0.84 -6.26 -17.98
N LEU A 235 0.85 -5.33 -17.03
CA LEU A 235 1.04 -3.89 -17.27
C LEU A 235 2.51 -3.47 -17.31
N GLU A 236 3.43 -4.41 -17.07
CA GLU A 236 4.88 -4.16 -16.95
C GLU A 236 5.17 -3.16 -15.84
N ILE A 237 4.50 -3.33 -14.69
CA ILE A 237 4.73 -2.56 -13.46
C ILE A 237 5.47 -3.48 -12.50
N ASP A 238 6.72 -3.15 -12.20
CA ASP A 238 7.48 -3.92 -11.20
C ASP A 238 6.99 -3.60 -9.79
N LEU A 239 6.84 -4.66 -8.99
CA LEU A 239 6.34 -4.56 -7.63
C LEU A 239 7.50 -4.74 -6.65
N SER A 240 7.79 -3.70 -5.88
CA SER A 240 8.62 -3.85 -4.69
C SER A 240 7.78 -4.57 -3.63
N ARG A 241 8.13 -5.84 -3.38
CA ARG A 241 7.49 -6.67 -2.36
C ARG A 241 8.29 -6.60 -1.07
N TYR A 242 7.62 -6.81 0.07
CA TYR A 242 8.26 -6.98 1.39
C TYR A 242 8.92 -5.72 1.96
N LYS A 243 8.71 -4.55 1.35
CA LYS A 243 9.24 -3.25 1.81
C LYS A 243 9.15 -3.09 3.34
N TYR A 244 7.97 -3.28 3.92
CA TYR A 244 7.80 -3.12 5.37
C TYR A 244 8.44 -4.22 6.21
N SER A 245 8.63 -5.41 5.64
CA SER A 245 9.36 -6.50 6.33
C SER A 245 10.86 -6.21 6.39
N GLU A 246 11.41 -5.63 5.32
CA GLU A 246 12.80 -5.15 5.27
C GLU A 246 13.01 -3.98 6.23
N ILE A 247 12.09 -3.00 6.23
CA ILE A 247 12.15 -1.87 7.18
C ILE A 247 12.01 -2.35 8.63
N ASN A 248 11.13 -3.30 8.92
CA ASN A 248 11.01 -3.89 10.26
C ASN A 248 12.31 -4.56 10.70
N SER A 249 12.96 -5.30 9.80
CA SER A 249 14.25 -5.92 10.07
C SER A 249 15.33 -4.86 10.35
N PHE A 250 15.29 -3.75 9.61
CA PHE A 250 16.17 -2.61 9.84
C PHE A 250 15.94 -1.93 11.19
N ILE A 251 14.67 -1.71 11.58
CA ILE A 251 14.30 -1.17 12.89
C ILE A 251 14.81 -2.07 14.02
N LEU A 252 14.63 -3.39 13.90
CA LEU A 252 15.09 -4.36 14.91
C LEU A 252 16.61 -4.41 15.01
N LYS A 253 17.32 -4.33 13.87
CA LYS A 253 18.78 -4.23 13.82
C LYS A 253 19.27 -3.01 14.61
N LEU A 254 18.68 -1.83 14.37
CA LEU A 254 19.06 -0.62 15.10
C LEU A 254 18.70 -0.69 16.60
N ALA A 255 17.55 -1.27 16.95
CA ALA A 255 17.15 -1.43 18.34
C ALA A 255 18.12 -2.32 19.14
N SER A 256 18.73 -3.32 18.50
CA SER A 256 19.76 -4.16 19.12
C SER A 256 21.05 -3.39 19.44
N THR A 257 21.45 -2.45 18.58
CA THR A 257 22.65 -1.62 18.76
C THR A 257 22.48 -0.62 19.90
N VAL A 258 21.35 0.09 19.95
CA VAL A 258 21.07 1.13 20.97
C VAL A 258 21.17 0.57 22.40
N ARG A 259 20.73 -0.66 22.63
CA ARG A 259 20.81 -1.29 23.96
C ARG A 259 22.23 -1.67 24.36
N THR A 260 23.07 -2.04 23.40
CA THR A 260 24.47 -2.36 23.66
C THR A 260 25.18 -1.13 24.22
N GLU A 261 24.97 0.03 23.61
CA GLU A 261 25.56 1.30 24.05
C GLU A 261 25.03 1.76 25.42
N VAL A 262 23.72 1.63 25.69
CA VAL A 262 23.14 1.97 27.01
C VAL A 262 23.71 1.08 28.10
N TYR A 263 23.81 -0.24 27.86
CA TYR A 263 24.34 -1.19 28.84
C TYR A 263 25.80 -0.89 29.20
N TYR A 264 26.65 -0.60 28.20
CA TYR A 264 28.04 -0.21 28.45
C TYR A 264 28.16 1.17 29.14
N SER A 265 27.25 2.10 28.86
CA SER A 265 27.23 3.43 29.49
C SER A 265 26.83 3.40 30.97
N ASP A 266 26.01 2.43 31.37
CA ASP A 266 25.60 2.26 32.77
C ASP A 266 26.65 1.46 33.56
N THR A 267 27.35 0.49 32.95
CA THR A 267 28.48 -0.20 33.62
C THR A 267 29.68 0.71 33.83
N ALA A 268 29.95 1.64 32.91
CA ALA A 268 31.06 2.60 33.03
C ALA A 268 30.82 3.71 34.08
N LYS A 269 29.61 3.80 34.66
CA LYS A 269 29.32 4.71 35.80
C LYS A 269 29.55 4.07 37.17
N PHE A 270 29.89 2.78 37.20
CA PHE A 270 30.16 2.03 38.43
C PHE A 270 31.63 1.55 38.53
N GLU A 271 32.50 2.03 37.64
CA GLU A 271 33.97 1.96 37.77
C GLU A 271 34.53 3.33 38.14
#